data_AF-A0A967I1E8-F1
#
_entry.id   AF-A0A967I1E8-F1
#
_cell.length_a   1.000
_cell.length_b   1.000
_cell.length_c   1.000
_cell.angle_alpha   90.00
_cell.angle_beta   90.00
_cell.angle_gamma   90.00
#
_symmetry.space_group_name_H-M   'P 1'
#
loop_
_entity.id
_entity.type
_entity.pdbx_description
1 polymer ?
#
loop_
_entity_poly.entity_id
_entity_poly.type
_entity_poly.pdbx_seq_one_letter_code
_entity_poly.pdbx_strand_id
1 'polypeptide(L)'
;NLGEITIWLGLIAIGISSGCYWVLNSKEDDILAWNVARYSFTGFVAFVTLASILLMFAILKHEFIYDYVASYSSRDLPLQYLISSFWAGQEGSFLLWVLLGAWLGIFLMHKSGEMEPQVMF
;
A
#
# COMPACT_ATOMS: atom_id res chain seq x y z
N ASN A 1 9.53 6.86 12.83
CA ASN A 1 10.45 5.95 12.08
C ASN A 1 10.26 6.09 10.57
N LEU A 2 11.25 5.75 9.73
CA LEU A 2 11.16 5.92 8.26
C LEU A 2 9.96 5.15 7.64
N GLY A 3 9.63 3.97 8.17
CA GLY A 3 8.44 3.20 7.77
C GLY A 3 7.12 3.87 8.14
N GLU A 4 7.06 4.48 9.32
CA GLU A 4 5.87 5.22 9.79
C GLU A 4 5.59 6.44 8.91
N ILE A 5 6.64 7.20 8.53
CA ILE A 5 6.53 8.31 7.58
C ILE A 5 6.00 7.82 6.23
N THR A 6 6.45 6.66 5.77
CA THR A 6 5.98 6.05 4.52
C THR A 6 4.48 5.72 4.58
N ILE A 7 3.99 5.23 5.72
CA ILE A 7 2.56 4.92 5.93
C ILE A 7 1.73 6.20 5.95
N TRP A 8 2.17 7.25 6.65
CA TRP A 8 1.48 8.54 6.70
C TRP A 8 1.37 9.20 5.31
N LEU A 9 2.44 9.14 4.51
CA LEU A 9 2.41 9.62 3.13
C LEU A 9 1.43 8.81 2.26
N GLY A 10 1.38 7.49 2.45
CA GLY A 10 0.38 6.63 1.80
C GLY A 10 -1.06 7.02 2.15
N LEU A 11 -1.33 7.25 3.45
CA LEU A 11 -2.65 7.69 3.94
C LEU A 11 -3.11 9.02 3.33
N ILE A 12 -2.18 9.98 3.19
CA ILE A 12 -2.47 11.27 2.55
C ILE A 12 -2.73 11.06 1.06
N ALA A 13 -1.92 10.25 0.38
CA ALA A 13 -2.07 9.97 -1.05
C ALA A 13 -3.41 9.31 -1.38
N ILE A 14 -3.85 8.33 -0.57
CA ILE A 14 -5.16 7.69 -0.76
C ILE A 14 -6.31 8.64 -0.43
N GLY A 15 -6.18 9.48 0.60
CA GLY A 15 -7.19 10.51 0.91
C GLY A 15 -7.40 11.51 -0.24
N ILE A 16 -6.30 11.94 -0.87
CA ILE A 16 -6.34 12.83 -2.06
C ILE A 16 -7.00 12.10 -3.24
N SER A 17 -6.59 10.86 -3.51
CA SER A 17 -7.17 10.05 -4.60
C SER A 17 -8.68 9.86 -4.40
N SER A 18 -9.12 9.50 -3.20
CA SER A 18 -10.54 9.33 -2.84
C SER A 18 -11.35 10.61 -3.03
N GLY A 19 -10.79 11.76 -2.62
CA GLY A 19 -11.43 13.05 -2.83
C GLY A 19 -11.58 13.43 -4.30
N CYS A 20 -10.54 13.21 -5.11
CA CYS A 20 -10.55 13.55 -6.54
C CYS A 20 -11.55 12.72 -7.33
N TYR A 21 -11.62 11.41 -7.10
CA TYR A 21 -12.57 10.56 -7.80
C TYR A 21 -14.04 10.82 -7.38
N TRP A 22 -14.30 11.21 -6.13
CA TRP A 22 -15.64 11.63 -5.71
C TRP A 22 -16.12 12.90 -6.45
N VAL A 23 -15.19 13.84 -6.68
CA VAL A 23 -15.45 15.05 -7.49
C VAL A 23 -15.68 14.70 -8.96
N LEU A 24 -14.91 13.77 -9.52
CA LEU A 24 -15.10 13.28 -10.90
C LEU A 24 -16.44 12.59 -11.10
N ASN A 25 -16.92 11.81 -10.11
CA ASN A 25 -18.25 11.21 -10.15
C ASN A 25 -19.37 12.27 -10.12
N SER A 26 -19.07 13.51 -9.70
CA SER A 26 -20.01 14.65 -9.71
C SER A 26 -19.85 15.56 -10.94
N LYS A 27 -18.71 15.49 -11.65
CA LYS A 27 -18.37 16.32 -12.82
C LYS A 27 -17.50 15.52 -13.79
N GLU A 28 -18.13 14.91 -14.80
CA GLU A 28 -17.53 13.95 -15.74
C GLU A 28 -16.33 14.48 -16.57
N ASP A 29 -16.17 15.80 -16.72
CA ASP A 29 -15.25 16.39 -17.72
C ASP A 29 -13.92 16.98 -17.19
N ASP A 30 -13.59 16.85 -15.90
CA ASP A 30 -12.35 17.45 -15.36
C ASP A 30 -11.10 16.58 -15.59
N ILE A 31 -10.40 16.83 -16.70
CA ILE A 31 -9.17 16.14 -17.11
C ILE A 31 -8.05 16.28 -16.07
N LEU A 32 -7.99 17.40 -15.33
CA LEU A 32 -6.97 17.61 -14.30
C LEU A 32 -7.24 16.71 -13.09
N ALA A 33 -8.48 16.66 -12.62
CA ALA A 33 -8.88 15.79 -11.52
C ALA A 33 -8.63 14.30 -11.85
N TRP A 34 -8.85 13.92 -13.11
CA TRP A 34 -8.58 12.58 -13.66
C TRP A 34 -7.10 12.18 -13.54
N ASN A 35 -6.21 13.04 -14.02
CA ASN A 35 -4.77 12.77 -13.96
C ASN A 35 -4.25 12.75 -12.53
N VAL A 36 -4.69 13.70 -11.69
CA VAL A 36 -4.31 13.76 -10.28
C VAL A 36 -4.76 12.48 -9.54
N ALA A 37 -5.99 12.02 -9.76
CA ALA A 37 -6.51 10.81 -9.12
C ALA A 37 -5.67 9.56 -9.46
N ARG A 38 -5.32 9.37 -10.75
CA ARG A 38 -4.47 8.27 -11.22
C ARG A 38 -3.02 8.37 -10.71
N TYR A 39 -2.42 9.55 -10.72
CA TYR A 39 -1.06 9.74 -10.21
C TYR A 39 -0.97 9.57 -8.69
N SER A 40 -1.95 10.08 -7.95
CA SER A 40 -2.03 9.87 -6.50
C SER A 40 -2.22 8.39 -6.15
N PHE A 41 -3.05 7.67 -6.90
CA PHE A 41 -3.25 6.23 -6.69
C PHE A 41 -2.00 5.40 -7.01
N THR A 42 -1.33 5.67 -8.13
CA THR A 42 -0.07 5.01 -8.48
C THR A 42 1.04 5.34 -7.47
N GLY A 43 1.11 6.58 -6.99
CA GLY A 43 1.99 6.98 -5.89
C GLY A 43 1.72 6.21 -4.61
N PHE A 44 0.45 6.07 -4.22
CA PHE A 44 0.04 5.25 -3.08
C PHE A 44 0.53 3.80 -3.20
N VAL A 45 0.30 3.16 -4.35
CA VAL A 45 0.75 1.77 -4.61
C VAL A 45 2.28 1.66 -4.48
N ALA A 46 3.01 2.63 -5.01
CA ALA A 46 4.47 2.67 -4.91
C ALA A 46 4.94 2.77 -3.45
N PHE A 47 4.34 3.64 -2.63
CA PHE A 47 4.70 3.78 -1.22
C PHE A 47 4.37 2.53 -0.40
N VAL A 48 3.20 1.92 -0.62
CA VAL A 48 2.82 0.67 0.07
C VAL A 48 3.75 -0.48 -0.31
N THR A 49 4.12 -0.58 -1.59
CA THR A 49 5.07 -1.59 -2.07
C THR A 49 6.45 -1.37 -1.46
N LEU A 50 6.92 -0.12 -1.41
CA LEU A 50 8.20 0.22 -0.78
C LEU A 50 8.20 -0.11 0.71
N ALA A 51 7.14 0.25 1.45
CA ALA A 51 6.99 -0.10 2.86
C ALA A 51 7.02 -1.62 3.10
N SER A 52 6.35 -2.38 2.23
CA SER A 52 6.34 -3.84 2.28
C SER A 52 7.72 -4.43 2.04
N ILE A 53 8.47 -3.91 1.07
CA ILE A 53 9.85 -4.34 0.81
C ILE A 53 10.76 -4.02 1.99
N LEU A 54 10.66 -2.81 2.56
CA LEU A 54 11.47 -2.41 3.71
C LEU A 54 11.22 -3.28 4.94
N LEU A 55 9.94 -3.61 5.23
CA LEU A 55 9.60 -4.50 6.33
C LEU A 55 10.15 -5.92 6.10
N MET A 56 9.95 -6.47 4.89
CA MET A 56 10.50 -7.79 4.55
C MET A 56 12.03 -7.80 4.65
N PHE A 57 12.70 -6.73 4.20
CA PHE A 57 14.15 -6.60 4.32
C PHE A 57 14.61 -6.56 5.77
N ALA A 58 13.94 -5.79 6.63
CA ALA A 58 14.23 -5.74 8.07
C ALA A 58 14.06 -7.10 8.75
N ILE A 59 13.03 -7.87 8.37
CA ILE A 59 12.80 -9.25 8.84
C ILE A 59 13.95 -10.17 8.40
N LEU A 60 14.30 -10.18 7.12
CA LEU A 60 15.37 -11.03 6.58
C LEU A 60 16.76 -10.67 7.11
N LYS A 61 16.96 -9.41 7.51
CA LYS A 61 18.19 -8.93 8.17
C LYS A 61 18.19 -9.12 9.68
N HIS A 62 17.09 -9.60 10.27
CA HIS A 62 16.92 -9.74 11.71
C HIS A 62 17.18 -8.42 12.46
N GLU A 63 16.66 -7.30 11.92
CA GLU A 63 16.77 -5.99 12.55
C GLU A 63 15.81 -5.87 13.74
N PHE A 64 16.21 -6.45 14.88
CA PHE A 64 15.44 -6.45 16.13
C PHE A 64 15.33 -5.08 16.80
N ILE A 65 15.83 -4.02 16.18
CA ILE A 65 15.57 -2.63 16.59
C ILE A 65 14.10 -2.24 16.34
N TYR A 66 13.44 -2.93 15.41
CA TYR A 66 12.01 -2.75 15.18
C TYR A 66 11.21 -3.74 16.03
N ASP A 67 10.29 -3.23 16.84
CA ASP A 67 9.46 -4.02 17.75
C ASP A 67 8.69 -5.12 17.01
N TYR A 68 8.20 -4.83 15.80
CA TYR A 68 7.55 -5.83 14.96
C TYR A 68 8.46 -7.02 14.65
N VAL A 69 9.70 -6.76 14.20
CA VAL A 69 10.67 -7.80 13.85
C VAL A 69 11.08 -8.60 15.09
N ALA A 70 11.29 -7.92 16.22
CA ALA A 70 11.63 -8.57 17.50
C ALA A 70 10.50 -9.45 18.05
N SER A 71 9.24 -9.07 17.81
CA SER A 71 8.07 -9.78 18.35
C SER A 71 7.66 -11.00 17.52
N TYR A 72 7.89 -10.95 16.19
CA TYR A 72 7.36 -11.96 15.26
C TYR A 72 8.44 -12.76 14.52
N SER A 73 9.73 -12.45 14.68
CA SER A 73 10.82 -13.17 14.02
C SER A 73 11.93 -13.59 15.01
N SER A 74 12.71 -14.59 14.62
CA SER A 74 13.85 -15.13 15.36
C SER A 74 14.92 -15.61 14.38
N ARG A 75 16.19 -15.66 14.82
CA ARG A 75 17.32 -16.16 14.02
C ARG A 75 17.27 -17.67 13.79
N ASP A 76 16.57 -18.39 14.65
CA ASP A 76 16.48 -19.85 14.58
C ASP A 76 15.36 -20.33 13.64
N LEU A 77 14.59 -19.40 13.06
CA LEU A 77 13.49 -19.75 12.16
C LEU A 77 14.02 -20.18 10.78
N PRO A 78 13.51 -21.30 10.23
CA PRO A 78 13.71 -21.62 8.83
C PRO A 78 13.18 -20.50 7.93
N LEU A 79 13.83 -20.26 6.79
CA LEU A 79 13.55 -19.13 5.89
C LEU A 79 12.07 -18.99 5.50
N GLN A 80 11.36 -20.10 5.30
CA GLN A 80 9.94 -20.11 4.95
C GLN A 80 9.07 -19.50 6.07
N TYR A 81 9.36 -19.86 7.33
CA TYR A 81 8.67 -19.31 8.49
C TYR A 81 9.11 -17.87 8.77
N LEU A 82 10.38 -17.55 8.49
CA LEU A 82 10.87 -16.18 8.58
C LEU A 82 10.11 -15.26 7.62
N ILE A 83 9.88 -15.67 6.37
CA ILE A 83 9.04 -14.90 5.43
C ILE A 83 7.61 -14.76 5.96
N SER A 84 7.05 -15.83 6.56
CA SER A 84 5.70 -15.77 7.12
C SER A 84 5.53 -14.77 8.27
N SER A 85 6.63 -14.38 8.93
CA SER A 85 6.59 -13.34 9.96
C SER A 85 6.16 -11.97 9.41
N PHE A 86 6.27 -11.73 8.10
CA PHE A 86 5.81 -10.49 7.46
C PHE A 86 4.33 -10.19 7.72
N TRP A 87 3.50 -11.23 7.83
CA TRP A 87 2.06 -11.07 8.07
C TRP A 87 1.60 -11.72 9.38
N ALA A 88 2.53 -12.10 10.26
CA ALA A 88 2.20 -12.80 11.51
C ALA A 88 1.54 -11.88 12.55
N GLY A 89 1.93 -10.61 12.59
CA GLY A 89 1.33 -9.59 13.46
C GLY A 89 0.24 -8.77 12.77
N GLN A 90 -0.59 -8.09 13.58
CA GLN A 90 -1.69 -7.23 13.11
C GLN A 90 -1.22 -6.18 12.09
N GLU A 91 -0.14 -5.47 12.39
CA GLU A 91 0.40 -4.41 11.52
C GLU A 91 0.85 -4.94 10.15
N GLY A 92 1.56 -6.07 10.13
CA GLY A 92 2.00 -6.71 8.89
C GLY A 92 0.86 -7.35 8.10
N SER A 93 -0.14 -7.92 8.77
CA SER A 93 -1.38 -8.36 8.12
C SER A 93 -2.10 -7.21 7.43
N PHE A 94 -2.22 -6.04 8.08
CA PHE A 94 -2.80 -4.86 7.42
C PHE A 94 -1.97 -4.42 6.22
N LEU A 95 -0.64 -4.38 6.34
CA LEU A 95 0.23 -4.02 5.23
C LEU A 95 0.08 -5.00 4.05
N LEU A 96 -0.05 -6.30 4.31
CA LEU A 96 -0.31 -7.32 3.29
C LEU A 96 -1.63 -7.05 2.56
N TRP A 97 -2.72 -6.85 3.29
CA TRP A 97 -4.04 -6.62 2.67
C TRP A 97 -4.08 -5.32 1.86
N VAL A 98 -3.47 -4.24 2.37
CA VAL A 98 -3.37 -2.97 1.65
C VAL A 98 -2.50 -3.14 0.39
N LEU A 99 -1.39 -3.87 0.47
CA LEU A 99 -0.56 -4.19 -0.70
C LEU A 99 -1.36 -4.94 -1.77
N LEU A 100 -2.05 -6.01 -1.38
CA LEU A 100 -2.86 -6.80 -2.31
C LEU A 100 -3.96 -5.94 -2.94
N GLY A 101 -4.69 -5.16 -2.13
CA GLY A 101 -5.73 -4.25 -2.61
C GLY A 101 -5.19 -3.17 -3.55
N ALA A 102 -4.03 -2.58 -3.26
CA ALA A 102 -3.39 -1.58 -4.10
C ALA A 102 -3.04 -2.14 -5.49
N TRP A 103 -2.45 -3.33 -5.55
CA TRP A 103 -2.14 -4.00 -6.81
C TRP A 103 -3.40 -4.42 -7.59
N LEU A 104 -4.43 -4.85 -6.88
CA LEU A 104 -5.74 -5.17 -7.48
C LEU A 104 -6.38 -3.91 -8.08
N GLY A 105 -6.30 -2.77 -7.39
CA GLY A 105 -6.77 -1.49 -7.90
C GLY A 105 -6.00 -1.03 -9.15
N ILE A 106 -4.67 -1.23 -9.20
CA ILE A 106 -3.90 -0.97 -10.43
C ILE A 106 -4.38 -1.86 -11.57
N PHE A 107 -4.63 -3.15 -11.31
CA PHE A 107 -5.14 -4.06 -12.33
C PHE A 107 -6.53 -3.64 -12.84
N LEU A 108 -7.43 -3.24 -11.93
CA LEU A 108 -8.77 -2.75 -12.28
C LEU A 108 -8.71 -1.45 -13.07
N MET A 109 -7.84 -0.52 -12.69
CA MET A 109 -7.60 0.74 -13.41
C MET A 109 -7.25 0.46 -14.88
N HIS A 110 -6.25 -0.39 -15.14
CA HIS A 110 -5.89 -0.78 -16.51
C HIS A 110 -7.00 -1.51 -17.30
N LYS A 111 -7.97 -2.13 -16.62
CA LYS A 111 -9.06 -2.89 -17.26
C LYS A 111 -10.34 -2.07 -17.47
N SER A 112 -10.59 -1.07 -16.65
CA SER A 112 -11.91 -0.45 -16.54
C SER A 112 -12.18 0.71 -17.50
N GLY A 113 -11.17 1.21 -18.22
CA GLY A 113 -11.37 2.23 -19.26
C GLY A 113 -12.16 3.44 -18.74
N GLU A 114 -13.31 3.74 -19.37
CA GLU A 114 -14.18 4.87 -18.99
C GLU A 114 -14.99 4.65 -17.69
N MET A 115 -15.12 3.41 -17.20
CA MET A 115 -15.85 3.11 -15.95
C MET A 115 -14.97 3.19 -14.69
N GLU A 116 -13.71 3.58 -14.83
CA GLU A 116 -12.73 3.67 -13.72
C GLU A 116 -13.22 4.42 -12.47
N PRO A 117 -13.95 5.55 -12.56
CA PRO A 117 -14.48 6.25 -11.39
C PRO A 117 -15.54 5.45 -10.62
N GLN A 118 -16.25 4.53 -11.29
CA GLN A 118 -17.33 3.74 -10.68
C GLN A 118 -16.84 2.44 -10.05
N VAL A 119 -15.67 1.94 -10.46
CA VAL A 119 -15.09 0.69 -9.92
C VAL A 119 -14.04 0.94 -8.83
N MET A 120 -13.53 2.16 -8.73
CA MET A 120 -12.58 2.56 -7.70
C MET A 120 -13.28 3.02 -6.39
N PHE A 121 -14.63 3.03 -6.36
CA PHE A 121 -15.49 3.35 -5.20
C PHE A 121 -16.58 2.31 -4.98
#